data_AF-A0A835RTC8-F1
#
_entry.id   AF-A0A835RTC8-F1
#
_cell.length_a   1.000
_cell.length_b   1.000
_cell.length_c   1.000
_cell.angle_alpha   90.00
_cell.angle_beta   90.00
_cell.angle_gamma   90.00
#
_symmetry.space_group_name_H-M   'P 1'
#
loop_
_entity.id
_entity.type
_entity.pdbx_description
1 polymer ?
#
loop_
_entity_poly.entity_id
_entity_poly.type
_entity_poly.pdbx_seq_one_letter_code
_entity_poly.pdbx_strand_id
1 'polypeptide(L)'
;MQSLQEKASEWSGLAASDAFAIDETNIFNSLGGDIKPFVDLSTNFYNRSALHLSYSRLKTIFSFFLSILCSWETWVRVFDDEEEWFRSIFANSRKEDAIRNQYEFFVQRMGGPPVYSQRKGHPALIARHRPFPVTHQAADRWLFHMQQALHSTPTIDPDSKIKMMNFFRHTAFFLVAGNEMTRQGQSIPSDASGVLSLTDALIT
;
A
#
# COMPACT_ATOMS: atom_id res chain seq x y z
N MET A 1 10.39 2.70 27.15
CA MET A 1 10.66 2.65 25.70
C MET A 1 9.37 3.02 25.00
N GLN A 2 9.43 3.92 24.02
CA GLN A 2 8.29 4.26 23.18
C GLN A 2 7.80 2.99 22.46
N SER A 3 6.50 2.77 22.44
CA SER A 3 5.86 1.68 21.71
C SER A 3 6.06 1.83 20.20
N LEU A 4 5.90 0.73 19.46
CA LEU A 4 5.97 0.76 18.00
C LEU A 4 4.91 1.67 17.38
N GLN A 5 3.71 1.72 17.98
CA GLN A 5 2.62 2.57 17.50
C GLN A 5 2.94 4.05 17.69
N GLU A 6 3.52 4.43 18.83
CA GLU A 6 3.94 5.81 19.10
C GLU A 6 5.07 6.24 18.15
N LYS A 7 6.06 5.38 17.89
CA LYS A 7 7.11 5.66 16.89
C LYS A 7 6.54 5.84 15.49
N ALA A 8 5.62 4.96 15.10
CA ALA A 8 4.96 5.04 13.81
C ALA A 8 4.20 6.37 13.67
N SER A 9 3.49 6.81 14.71
CA SER A 9 2.80 8.09 14.72
C SER A 9 3.75 9.29 14.62
N GLU A 10 4.86 9.27 15.37
CA GLU A 10 5.88 10.32 15.31
C GLU A 10 6.47 10.45 13.91
N TRP A 11 6.91 9.34 13.30
CA TRP A 11 7.58 9.37 12.00
C TRP A 11 6.63 9.57 10.82
N SER A 12 5.41 9.03 10.92
CA SER A 12 4.39 9.28 9.89
C SER A 12 3.83 10.70 9.95
N GLY A 13 3.88 11.36 11.11
CA GLY A 13 3.17 12.61 11.36
C GLY A 13 1.64 12.43 11.43
N LEU A 14 1.16 11.20 11.66
CA LEU A 14 -0.25 10.86 11.78
C LEU A 14 -0.57 10.36 13.19
N ALA A 15 -1.67 10.86 13.76
CA ALA A 15 -2.22 10.26 14.97
C ALA A 15 -2.68 8.82 14.65
N ALA A 16 -2.54 7.92 15.63
CA ALA A 16 -3.02 6.55 15.47
C ALA A 16 -4.54 6.51 15.17
N SER A 17 -5.32 7.44 15.73
CA SER A 17 -6.75 7.58 15.42
C SER A 17 -7.01 7.78 13.93
N ASP A 18 -6.23 8.63 13.27
CA ASP A 18 -6.42 8.94 11.85
C ASP A 18 -6.02 7.76 10.95
N ALA A 19 -5.03 6.98 11.39
CA ALA A 19 -4.59 5.77 10.72
C ALA A 19 -5.62 4.63 10.79
N PHE A 20 -6.36 4.55 11.91
CA PHE A 20 -7.38 3.52 12.14
C PHE A 20 -8.81 4.01 11.89
N ALA A 21 -8.99 5.21 11.32
CA ALA A 21 -10.28 5.69 10.83
C ALA A 21 -10.90 4.78 9.74
N ILE A 22 -10.10 3.87 9.16
CA ILE A 22 -10.60 2.78 8.31
C ILE A 22 -11.57 1.83 9.05
N ASP A 23 -11.57 1.81 10.38
CA ASP A 23 -12.45 0.97 11.21
C ASP A 23 -13.80 1.63 11.51
N GLU A 24 -13.95 2.94 11.27
CA GLU A 24 -15.21 3.66 11.48
C GLU A 24 -16.28 3.29 10.46
N THR A 25 -15.85 2.81 9.28
CA THR A 25 -16.72 2.46 8.16
C THR A 25 -16.21 1.22 7.47
N ASN A 26 -17.10 0.29 7.11
CA ASN A 26 -16.72 -0.87 6.30
C ASN A 26 -16.44 -0.42 4.85
N ILE A 27 -15.16 -0.14 4.55
CA ILE A 27 -14.71 0.34 3.24
C ILE A 27 -15.03 -0.70 2.14
N PHE A 28 -14.92 -2.00 2.43
CA PHE A 28 -15.29 -3.03 1.47
C PHE A 28 -16.75 -2.89 1.02
N ASN A 29 -17.67 -2.65 1.95
CA ASN A 29 -19.09 -2.44 1.65
C ASN A 29 -19.35 -1.06 1.01
N SER A 30 -18.64 0.01 1.40
CA SER A 30 -18.79 1.33 0.77
C SER A 30 -18.39 1.31 -0.71
N LEU A 31 -17.45 0.43 -1.06
CA LEU A 31 -17.01 0.18 -2.43
C LEU A 31 -17.86 -0.88 -3.17
N GLY A 32 -19.07 -1.17 -2.67
CA GLY A 32 -20.05 -2.05 -3.31
C GLY A 32 -19.93 -3.53 -2.96
N GLY A 33 -19.10 -3.90 -1.98
CA GLY A 33 -18.90 -5.30 -1.59
C GLY A 33 -18.17 -6.13 -2.65
N ASP A 34 -17.41 -5.47 -3.53
CA ASP A 34 -16.64 -6.10 -4.61
C ASP A 34 -15.14 -6.09 -4.26
N ILE A 35 -14.44 -7.16 -4.60
CA ILE A 35 -12.97 -7.25 -4.50
C ILE A 35 -12.27 -6.41 -5.58
N LYS A 36 -12.96 -6.09 -6.68
CA LYS A 36 -12.37 -5.45 -7.85
C LYS A 36 -11.61 -4.14 -7.55
N PRO A 37 -12.11 -3.20 -6.72
CA PRO A 37 -11.34 -2.00 -6.37
C PRO A 37 -10.00 -2.30 -5.70
N PHE A 38 -9.92 -3.34 -4.86
CA PHE A 38 -8.69 -3.75 -4.18
C PHE A 38 -7.72 -4.49 -5.11
N VAL A 39 -8.26 -5.31 -6.01
CA VAL A 39 -7.50 -5.96 -7.09
C VAL A 39 -6.92 -4.90 -8.02
N ASP A 40 -7.74 -3.94 -8.46
CA ASP A 40 -7.33 -2.83 -9.32
C ASP A 40 -6.27 -1.96 -8.63
N LEU A 41 -6.46 -1.62 -7.34
CA LEU A 41 -5.46 -0.86 -6.56
C LEU A 41 -4.12 -1.60 -6.49
N SER A 42 -4.13 -2.88 -6.12
CA SER A 42 -2.89 -3.65 -5.96
C SER A 42 -2.24 -3.91 -7.31
N THR A 43 -3.04 -4.17 -8.34
CA THR A 43 -2.57 -4.27 -9.72
C THR A 43 -1.95 -2.94 -10.14
N ASN A 44 -2.60 -1.80 -9.91
CA ASN A 44 -2.05 -0.48 -10.20
C ASN A 44 -0.80 -0.18 -9.38
N PHE A 45 -0.65 -0.70 -8.16
CA PHE A 45 0.56 -0.52 -7.37
C PHE A 45 1.77 -1.24 -8.00
N TYR A 46 1.58 -2.49 -8.44
CA TYR A 46 2.65 -3.31 -9.01
C TYR A 46 2.79 -3.19 -10.54
N ASN A 47 1.73 -2.79 -11.24
CA ASN A 47 1.66 -2.59 -12.69
C ASN A 47 1.55 -1.11 -13.03
N ARG A 48 2.05 -0.75 -14.20
CA ARG A 48 1.71 0.49 -14.89
C ARG A 48 0.19 0.59 -15.04
N SER A 49 -0.43 1.65 -14.51
CA SER A 49 -1.79 2.02 -14.92
C SER A 49 -1.74 2.50 -16.38
N ALA A 50 -2.24 1.71 -17.32
CA ALA A 50 -2.35 2.07 -18.73
C ALA A 50 -3.61 2.92 -19.04
N LEU A 51 -4.17 3.62 -18.06
CA LEU A 51 -5.41 4.38 -18.21
C LEU A 51 -5.17 5.87 -18.04
N HIS A 52 -4.55 6.46 -19.06
CA HIS A 52 -4.92 7.80 -19.53
C HIS A 52 -4.80 7.87 -21.07
N LEU A 53 -5.63 7.08 -21.75
CA LEU A 53 -6.03 7.36 -23.13
C LEU A 53 -7.50 7.79 -23.13
N SER A 54 -7.77 8.90 -22.44
CA SER A 54 -8.71 9.88 -22.98
C SER A 54 -7.86 10.91 -23.72
N TYR A 55 -7.43 10.54 -24.93
CA TYR A 55 -6.95 11.53 -25.89
C TYR A 55 -8.12 11.80 -26.83
N SER A 56 -8.63 13.01 -26.71
CA SER A 56 -9.77 13.56 -27.43
C SER A 56 -9.83 13.15 -28.90
N ARG A 57 -11.06 12.94 -29.39
CA ARG A 57 -11.49 12.72 -30.78
C ARG A 57 -11.13 13.87 -31.75
N LEU A 58 -9.89 14.39 -31.75
CA LEU A 58 -9.43 15.43 -32.69
C LEU A 58 -7.93 15.31 -32.99
N LYS A 59 -7.52 14.27 -33.71
CA LYS A 59 -6.21 14.22 -34.39
C LYS A 59 -6.37 13.68 -35.81
N THR A 60 -6.98 14.48 -36.69
CA THR A 60 -6.94 14.24 -38.14
C THR A 60 -5.92 15.14 -38.84
N ILE A 61 -5.31 16.13 -38.17
CA ILE A 61 -4.40 17.07 -38.83
C ILE A 61 -3.30 17.46 -37.82
N PHE A 62 -2.04 17.55 -38.25
CA PHE A 62 -0.81 17.81 -37.47
C PHE A 62 -0.06 16.59 -36.93
N SER A 63 0.34 15.71 -37.85
CA SER A 63 1.57 14.93 -37.72
C SER A 63 2.63 15.63 -38.57
N PHE A 64 3.61 16.32 -37.95
CA PHE A 64 5.01 16.40 -38.41
C PHE A 64 5.93 17.31 -37.58
N PHE A 65 5.43 18.18 -36.69
CA PHE A 65 6.27 19.15 -35.96
C PHE A 65 6.29 19.02 -34.42
N LEU A 66 5.75 17.93 -33.87
CA LEU A 66 5.78 17.67 -32.42
C LEU A 66 6.72 16.51 -32.07
N SER A 67 7.94 16.51 -32.59
CA SER A 67 8.95 15.48 -32.26
C SER A 67 10.05 15.95 -31.29
N ILE A 68 10.05 17.20 -30.80
CA ILE A 68 11.20 17.72 -30.03
C ILE A 68 10.87 18.44 -28.69
N LEU A 69 9.63 18.79 -28.34
CA LEU A 69 9.39 19.61 -27.13
C LEU A 69 8.22 19.18 -26.23
N CYS A 70 7.95 17.89 -26.13
CA CYS A 70 7.08 17.40 -25.06
C CYS A 70 7.61 16.08 -24.51
N SER A 71 8.27 16.16 -23.35
CA SER A 71 7.88 15.39 -22.17
C SER A 71 7.27 14.02 -22.46
N TRP A 72 8.11 13.11 -22.93
CA TRP A 72 7.93 11.67 -22.75
C TRP A 72 8.16 11.34 -21.25
N GLU A 73 7.34 11.91 -20.37
CA GLU A 73 7.47 11.79 -18.92
C GLU A 73 7.17 10.35 -18.47
N THR A 74 8.26 9.60 -18.32
CA THR A 74 8.62 8.70 -17.21
C THR A 74 7.50 7.82 -16.64
N TRP A 75 7.50 6.55 -17.06
CA TRP A 75 6.44 5.57 -16.82
C TRP A 75 6.89 4.44 -15.89
N VAL A 76 6.74 4.58 -14.57
CA VAL A 76 7.32 3.58 -13.64
C VAL A 76 6.56 3.47 -12.30
N ARG A 77 6.39 2.25 -11.76
CA ARG A 77 5.96 2.03 -10.35
C ARG A 77 6.97 1.17 -9.56
N VAL A 78 6.65 -0.06 -9.13
CA VAL A 78 7.53 -0.82 -8.23
C VAL A 78 8.50 -1.79 -8.93
N PHE A 79 8.00 -2.69 -9.80
CA PHE A 79 8.85 -3.71 -10.44
C PHE A 79 9.72 -3.16 -11.57
N ASP A 80 9.33 -2.00 -12.11
CA ASP A 80 10.08 -1.28 -13.14
C ASP A 80 10.71 0.00 -12.57
N ASP A 81 10.78 0.14 -11.23
CA ASP A 81 11.34 1.32 -10.54
C ASP A 81 12.71 1.70 -11.13
N GLU A 82 12.91 2.97 -11.51
CA GLU A 82 14.20 3.48 -12.00
C GLU A 82 15.27 3.35 -10.92
N GLU A 83 14.84 3.42 -9.67
CA GLU A 83 15.65 3.24 -8.47
C GLU A 83 15.94 1.75 -8.24
N GLU A 84 17.09 1.28 -8.73
CA GLU A 84 17.53 -0.12 -8.61
C GLU A 84 17.53 -0.60 -7.14
N TRP A 85 17.92 0.26 -6.21
CA TRP A 85 17.95 -0.06 -4.78
C TRP A 85 16.56 -0.43 -4.23
N PHE A 86 15.49 0.17 -4.75
CA PHE A 86 14.12 -0.12 -4.34
C PHE A 86 13.57 -1.34 -5.08
N ARG A 87 13.78 -1.40 -6.41
CA ARG A 87 13.35 -2.54 -7.24
C ARG A 87 13.92 -3.87 -6.74
N SER A 88 15.19 -3.87 -6.33
CA SER A 88 15.89 -5.07 -5.85
C SER A 88 15.27 -5.69 -4.58
N ILE A 89 14.53 -4.90 -3.77
CA ILE A 89 13.79 -5.39 -2.59
C ILE A 89 12.77 -6.47 -3.00
N PHE A 90 12.19 -6.33 -4.20
CA PHE A 90 11.17 -7.23 -4.72
C PHE A 90 11.72 -8.33 -5.64
N ALA A 91 13.03 -8.38 -5.90
CA ALA A 91 13.64 -9.27 -6.91
C ALA A 91 13.36 -10.76 -6.67
N ASN A 92 13.24 -11.18 -5.40
CA ASN A 92 12.96 -12.56 -5.02
C ASN A 92 11.46 -12.87 -4.89
N SER A 93 10.58 -11.94 -5.27
CA SER A 93 9.13 -12.10 -5.18
C SER A 93 8.52 -12.20 -6.56
N ARG A 94 7.64 -13.19 -6.77
CA ARG A 94 6.79 -13.23 -7.94
C ARG A 94 5.75 -12.11 -7.86
N LYS A 95 5.64 -11.34 -8.94
CA LYS A 95 4.77 -10.17 -9.02
C LYS A 95 3.30 -10.51 -8.78
N GLU A 96 2.81 -11.59 -9.38
CA GLU A 96 1.42 -12.03 -9.25
C GLU A 96 1.10 -12.45 -7.81
N ASP A 97 2.06 -13.09 -7.13
CA ASP A 97 1.91 -13.45 -5.71
C ASP A 97 1.94 -12.21 -4.82
N ALA A 98 2.75 -11.20 -5.14
CA ALA A 98 2.77 -9.94 -4.40
C ALA A 98 1.43 -9.19 -4.52
N ILE A 99 0.90 -9.08 -5.76
CA ILE A 99 -0.43 -8.51 -6.03
C ILE A 99 -1.49 -9.24 -5.20
N ARG A 100 -1.52 -10.58 -5.26
CA ARG A 100 -2.49 -11.40 -4.53
C ARG A 100 -2.39 -11.23 -3.02
N ASN A 101 -1.18 -11.28 -2.48
CA ASN A 101 -0.96 -11.09 -1.05
C ASN A 101 -1.46 -9.71 -0.58
N GLN A 102 -1.25 -8.67 -1.39
CA GLN A 102 -1.62 -7.30 -1.05
C GLN A 102 -3.15 -7.11 -1.07
N TYR A 103 -3.83 -7.45 -2.18
CA TYR A 103 -5.28 -7.21 -2.24
C TYR A 103 -6.05 -8.08 -1.24
N GLU A 104 -5.63 -9.33 -1.01
CA GLU A 104 -6.32 -10.18 -0.04
C GLU A 104 -6.20 -9.62 1.38
N PHE A 105 -5.02 -9.08 1.73
CA PHE A 105 -4.82 -8.41 3.02
C PHE A 105 -5.69 -7.16 3.13
N PHE A 106 -5.76 -6.33 2.08
CA PHE A 106 -6.60 -5.14 2.08
C PHE A 106 -8.08 -5.48 2.16
N VAL A 107 -8.58 -6.43 1.37
CA VAL A 107 -9.97 -6.90 1.45
C VAL A 107 -10.31 -7.31 2.87
N GLN A 108 -9.49 -8.16 3.49
CA GLN A 108 -9.72 -8.59 4.87
C GLN A 108 -9.65 -7.42 5.86
N ARG A 109 -8.64 -6.53 5.77
CA ARG A 109 -8.45 -5.45 6.73
C ARG A 109 -9.52 -4.36 6.61
N MET A 110 -10.09 -4.18 5.42
CA MET A 110 -11.04 -3.11 5.11
C MET A 110 -12.50 -3.56 5.20
N GLY A 111 -12.78 -4.67 5.90
CA GLY A 111 -14.13 -5.12 6.24
C GLY A 111 -14.73 -6.19 5.32
N GLY A 112 -13.94 -6.75 4.39
CA GLY A 112 -14.32 -7.85 3.53
C GLY A 112 -14.04 -9.23 4.15
N PRO A 113 -14.25 -10.33 3.39
CA PRO A 113 -14.01 -11.68 3.88
C PRO A 113 -12.53 -11.94 4.22
N PRO A 114 -12.21 -12.83 5.17
CA PRO A 114 -10.85 -13.06 5.67
C PRO A 114 -10.00 -13.95 4.73
N VAL A 115 -9.98 -13.62 3.45
CA VAL A 115 -9.35 -14.41 2.38
C VAL A 115 -7.83 -14.54 2.55
N TYR A 116 -7.17 -13.51 3.10
CA TYR A 116 -5.74 -13.59 3.39
C TYR A 116 -5.46 -14.63 4.47
N SER A 117 -6.19 -14.56 5.59
CA SER A 117 -5.95 -15.45 6.72
C SER A 117 -6.36 -16.89 6.44
N GLN A 118 -7.39 -17.11 5.63
CA GLN A 118 -7.72 -18.45 5.14
C GLN A 118 -6.57 -19.10 4.35
N ARG A 119 -5.80 -18.31 3.58
CA ARG A 119 -4.71 -18.82 2.74
C ARG A 119 -3.33 -18.81 3.40
N LYS A 120 -3.03 -17.80 4.23
CA LYS A 120 -1.68 -17.54 4.77
C LYS A 120 -1.62 -17.49 6.30
N GLY A 121 -2.75 -17.60 7.00
CA GLY A 121 -2.85 -17.40 8.44
C GLY A 121 -2.70 -15.93 8.85
N HIS A 122 -2.17 -15.69 10.04
CA HIS A 122 -2.06 -14.34 10.59
C HIS A 122 -1.21 -13.40 9.68
N PRO A 123 -1.63 -12.15 9.41
CA PRO A 123 -0.88 -11.20 8.60
C PRO A 123 0.55 -10.94 9.10
N ALA A 124 0.75 -10.80 10.42
CA ALA A 124 2.06 -10.75 11.07
C ALA A 124 3.08 -9.86 10.33
N LEU A 125 2.68 -8.60 10.04
CA LEU A 125 3.35 -7.76 9.05
C LEU A 125 4.85 -7.58 9.34
N ILE A 126 5.26 -7.25 10.57
CA ILE A 126 6.68 -7.07 10.90
C ILE A 126 7.47 -8.35 10.65
N ALA A 127 6.97 -9.51 11.09
CA ALA A 127 7.66 -10.79 10.92
C ALA A 127 7.84 -11.14 9.43
N ARG A 128 6.82 -10.88 8.60
CA ARG A 128 6.88 -11.13 7.14
C ARG A 128 7.73 -10.12 6.38
N HIS A 129 7.93 -8.92 6.93
CA HIS A 129 8.78 -7.89 6.33
C HIS A 129 10.22 -7.90 6.83
N ARG A 130 10.54 -8.69 7.86
CA ARG A 130 11.90 -8.86 8.41
C ARG A 130 12.99 -9.14 7.37
N PRO A 131 12.78 -9.95 6.31
CA PRO A 131 13.81 -10.22 5.32
C PRO A 131 14.18 -9.00 4.45
N PHE A 132 13.37 -7.94 4.46
CA PHE A 132 13.52 -6.80 3.56
C PHE A 132 14.11 -5.58 4.28
N PRO A 133 14.89 -4.74 3.59
CA PRO A 133 15.39 -3.50 4.15
C PRO A 133 14.31 -2.40 4.18
N VAL A 134 13.40 -2.48 5.15
CA VAL A 134 12.35 -1.47 5.35
C VAL A 134 12.92 -0.24 6.07
N THR A 135 13.56 0.64 5.31
CA THR A 135 14.09 1.93 5.79
C THR A 135 13.05 3.04 5.65
N HIS A 136 13.30 4.21 6.26
CA HIS A 136 12.51 5.43 6.03
C HIS A 136 12.39 5.75 4.53
N GLN A 137 13.51 5.71 3.79
CA GLN A 137 13.52 5.94 2.34
C GLN A 137 12.68 4.91 1.58
N ALA A 138 12.73 3.64 1.98
CA ALA A 138 11.91 2.58 1.36
C ALA A 138 10.42 2.79 1.64
N ALA A 139 10.05 3.23 2.85
CA ALA A 139 8.68 3.56 3.20
C ALA A 139 8.15 4.73 2.35
N ASP A 140 8.91 5.82 2.23
CA ASP A 140 8.52 6.97 1.40
C ASP A 140 8.37 6.58 -0.08
N ARG A 141 9.29 5.78 -0.63
CA ARG A 141 9.20 5.29 -2.02
C ARG A 141 7.99 4.39 -2.25
N TRP A 142 7.68 3.52 -1.29
CA TRP A 142 6.48 2.69 -1.32
C TRP A 142 5.20 3.54 -1.29
N LEU A 143 5.16 4.57 -0.43
CA LEU A 143 4.01 5.46 -0.29
C LEU A 143 3.79 6.31 -1.54
N PHE A 144 4.86 6.75 -2.20
CA PHE A 144 4.79 7.44 -3.49
C PHE A 144 4.04 6.60 -4.55
N HIS A 145 4.39 5.31 -4.67
CA HIS A 145 3.71 4.40 -5.60
C HIS A 145 2.27 4.11 -5.20
N MET A 146 1.99 3.98 -3.90
CA MET A 146 0.64 3.76 -3.40
C MET A 146 -0.27 4.98 -3.64
N GLN A 147 0.26 6.20 -3.49
CA GLN A 147 -0.48 7.42 -3.80
C GLN A 147 -0.88 7.49 -5.27
N GLN A 148 0.06 7.19 -6.17
CA GLN A 148 -0.26 7.12 -7.60
C GLN A 148 -1.27 6.02 -7.92
N ALA A 149 -1.17 4.85 -7.27
CA ALA A 149 -2.10 3.75 -7.46
C ALA A 149 -3.53 4.11 -7.01
N LEU A 150 -3.67 4.79 -5.88
CA LEU A 150 -4.96 5.32 -5.43
C LEU A 150 -5.51 6.38 -6.40
N HIS A 151 -4.67 7.30 -6.88
CA HIS A 151 -5.10 8.27 -7.90
C HIS A 151 -5.60 7.58 -9.18
N SER A 152 -4.93 6.53 -9.64
CA SER A 152 -5.31 5.77 -10.84
C SER A 152 -6.43 4.74 -10.62
N THR A 153 -7.02 4.67 -9.43
CA THR A 153 -8.13 3.76 -9.12
C THR A 153 -9.41 4.58 -8.89
N PRO A 154 -10.20 4.85 -9.94
CA PRO A 154 -11.37 5.74 -9.86
C PRO A 154 -12.56 5.12 -9.12
N THR A 155 -12.56 3.79 -8.95
CA THR A 155 -13.61 3.05 -8.24
C THR A 155 -13.54 3.22 -6.72
N ILE A 156 -12.45 3.79 -6.18
CA ILE A 156 -12.34 4.13 -4.77
C ILE A 156 -12.75 5.59 -4.60
N ASP A 157 -13.71 5.86 -3.74
CA ASP A 157 -14.20 7.22 -3.48
C ASP A 157 -13.16 8.07 -2.72
N PRO A 158 -13.26 9.41 -2.77
CA PRO A 158 -12.28 10.29 -2.13
C PRO A 158 -12.10 10.11 -0.62
N ASP A 159 -13.18 9.81 0.12
CA ASP A 159 -13.11 9.61 1.58
C ASP A 159 -12.34 8.33 1.90
N SER A 160 -12.68 7.23 1.22
CA SER A 160 -11.94 5.97 1.34
C SER A 160 -10.46 6.14 0.97
N LYS A 161 -10.12 6.93 -0.06
CA LYS A 161 -8.70 7.20 -0.41
C LYS A 161 -7.92 7.86 0.72
N ILE A 162 -8.52 8.83 1.42
CA ILE A 162 -7.88 9.53 2.53
C ILE A 162 -7.63 8.56 3.68
N LYS A 163 -8.67 7.81 4.11
CA LYS A 163 -8.57 6.82 5.19
C LYS A 163 -7.54 5.75 4.88
N MET A 164 -7.56 5.20 3.65
CA MET A 164 -6.59 4.20 3.20
C MET A 164 -5.17 4.75 3.20
N MET A 165 -4.95 5.98 2.71
CA MET A 165 -3.62 6.59 2.69
C MET A 165 -3.08 6.82 4.12
N ASN A 166 -3.93 7.27 5.05
CA ASN A 166 -3.52 7.44 6.44
C ASN A 166 -3.10 6.11 7.06
N PHE A 167 -3.91 5.06 6.87
CA PHE A 167 -3.57 3.70 7.30
C PHE A 167 -2.25 3.22 6.70
N PHE A 168 -2.07 3.38 5.40
CA PHE A 168 -0.86 2.95 4.69
C PHE A 168 0.39 3.69 5.16
N ARG A 169 0.30 5.01 5.32
CA ARG A 169 1.42 5.84 5.77
C ARG A 169 1.84 5.44 7.18
N HIS A 170 0.90 5.35 8.11
CA HIS A 170 1.19 4.92 9.48
C HIS A 170 1.79 3.51 9.52
N THR A 171 1.18 2.56 8.80
CA THR A 171 1.65 1.17 8.75
C THR A 171 3.05 1.05 8.13
N ALA A 172 3.38 1.87 7.13
CA ALA A 172 4.73 1.88 6.55
C ALA A 172 5.79 2.25 7.59
N PHE A 173 5.57 3.30 8.38
CA PHE A 173 6.50 3.69 9.45
C PHE A 173 6.46 2.74 10.66
N PHE A 174 5.34 2.07 10.91
CA PHE A 174 5.27 0.97 11.87
C PHE A 174 6.20 -0.19 11.47
N LEU A 175 6.27 -0.52 10.18
CA LEU A 175 7.22 -1.51 9.67
C LEU A 175 8.67 -1.04 9.77
N VAL A 176 8.94 0.24 9.53
CA VAL A 176 10.29 0.81 9.72
C VAL A 176 10.71 0.66 11.18
N ALA A 177 9.84 1.00 12.13
CA ALA A 177 10.13 0.89 13.57
C ALA A 177 10.37 -0.58 13.98
N GLY A 178 9.56 -1.51 13.46
CA GLY A 178 9.74 -2.94 13.71
C GLY A 178 11.05 -3.51 13.11
N ASN A 179 11.44 -3.03 11.93
CA ASN A 179 12.70 -3.40 11.28
C ASN A 179 13.91 -2.86 12.07
N GLU A 180 13.86 -1.63 12.57
CA GLU A 180 14.91 -1.07 13.42
C GLU A 180 15.09 -1.83 14.73
N MET A 181 14.00 -2.15 15.43
CA MET A 181 14.06 -2.93 16.68
C MET A 181 14.66 -4.32 16.45
N THR A 182 14.27 -4.99 15.35
CA THR A 182 14.83 -6.31 15.01
C THR A 182 16.32 -6.24 14.71
N ARG A 183 16.79 -5.21 13.99
CA ARG A 183 18.21 -5.01 13.68
C ARG A 183 19.05 -4.68 14.91
N GLN A 184 18.47 -4.00 15.89
CA GLN A 184 19.11 -3.68 17.17
C GLN A 184 19.09 -4.84 18.17
N GLY A 185 18.60 -6.03 17.77
CA GLY A 185 18.51 -7.20 18.66
C GLY A 185 17.46 -7.06 19.77
N GLN A 186 16.54 -6.09 19.67
CA GLN A 186 15.47 -5.89 20.63
C GLN A 186 14.31 -6.85 20.33
N SER A 187 13.76 -7.47 21.37
CA SER A 187 12.55 -8.26 21.25
C SER A 187 11.38 -7.35 20.86
N ILE A 188 10.66 -7.71 19.79
CA ILE A 188 9.42 -7.03 19.44
C ILE A 188 8.39 -7.34 20.53
N PRO A 189 7.81 -6.32 21.20
CA PRO A 189 6.74 -6.51 22.18
C PRO A 189 5.56 -7.31 21.61
N SER A 190 4.91 -8.17 22.41
CA SER A 190 3.80 -9.03 21.96
C SER A 190 2.54 -8.26 21.53
N ASP A 191 2.41 -7.01 21.98
CA ASP A 191 1.35 -6.05 21.60
C ASP A 191 1.56 -5.41 20.21
N ALA A 192 2.71 -5.65 19.56
CA ALA A 192 3.01 -5.23 18.19
C ALA A 192 2.12 -5.93 17.13
N SER A 193 1.28 -6.87 17.55
CA SER A 193 0.17 -7.42 16.76
C SER A 193 -0.93 -6.38 16.50
N GLY A 194 -0.82 -5.18 17.10
CA GLY A 194 -1.79 -4.09 17.13
C GLY A 194 -2.35 -3.57 15.80
N VAL A 195 -1.78 -3.92 14.64
CA VAL A 195 -2.39 -3.56 13.34
C VAL A 195 -3.70 -4.33 13.09
N LEU A 196 -3.94 -5.42 13.83
CA LEU A 196 -5.15 -6.26 13.78
C LEU A 196 -5.94 -6.28 15.11
N SER A 197 -5.29 -5.95 16.23
CA SER A 197 -5.83 -6.10 17.60
C SER A 197 -7.07 -5.27 17.90
N LEU A 198 -7.32 -4.16 17.18
CA LEU A 198 -8.53 -3.37 17.43
C LEU A 198 -9.82 -4.06 16.93
N THR A 199 -9.70 -5.19 16.20
CA THR A 199 -10.85 -5.96 15.69
C THR A 199 -10.93 -7.41 16.18
N ASP A 200 -9.96 -7.90 16.96
CA ASP A 200 -9.98 -9.28 17.50
C ASP A 200 -11.06 -9.50 18.57
N ALA A 201 -11.89 -8.49 18.89
CA ALA A 201 -13.04 -8.61 19.78
C ALA A 201 -14.33 -9.16 19.11
N LEU A 202 -14.33 -9.48 17.80
CA LEU A 202 -15.56 -9.91 17.10
C LEU A 202 -15.44 -11.21 16.28
N ILE A 203 -14.43 -12.04 16.55
CA ILE A 203 -14.40 -13.43 16.04
C ILE A 203 -14.18 -14.38 17.22
N THR A 204 -15.24 -14.59 18.00
CA THR A 204 -15.52 -15.87 18.70
C THR A 204 -16.99 -16.20 18.49
#